data_AF-A0A1I6HG96-F1
#
_entry.id   AF-A0A1I6HG96-F1
#
_cell.length_a   1.000
_cell.length_b   1.000
_cell.length_c   1.000
_cell.angle_alpha   90.00
_cell.angle_beta   90.00
_cell.angle_gamma   90.00
#
_symmetry.space_group_name_H-M   'P 1'
#
loop_
_entity.id
_entity.type
_entity.pdbx_description
1 polymer ?
#
loop_
_entity_poly.entity_id
_entity_poly.type
_entity_poly.pdbx_seq_one_letter_code
_entity_poly.pdbx_strand_id
1 'polypeptide(L)'
;MQKSTKRKIRRFLLRVIPIGIVIAIALVAGARYGINLGTLLTVIPASALLVALWSLASGRSPRKDEILETVYSSSPDEWEYKDSEGIYTYKKNTDVRLEDEDYQSRMDFDEPWVHNYSNSTAYRRSLYIYHRSSLIDKKTIIQADETRVFIPLPTVSDLTITQDENKLGQIVNYNKRIDGPRGNHIQRYERYLDEGGITVQPQTRENRNILNRVVSGVKSVISV
;
A
#
# COMPACT_ATOMS: atom_id res chain seq x y z
N MET A 1 4.95 -18.65 29.76
CA MET A 1 4.79 -19.36 28.48
C MET A 1 3.37 -19.95 28.22
N GLN A 2 2.44 -20.00 29.19
CA GLN A 2 1.09 -20.61 29.02
C GLN A 2 0.02 -19.73 28.33
N LYS A 3 0.19 -18.40 28.21
CA LYS A 3 -0.82 -17.49 27.62
C LYS A 3 -0.95 -17.59 26.08
N SER A 4 0.07 -18.11 25.40
CA SER A 4 0.10 -18.21 23.92
C SER A 4 -0.83 -19.32 23.40
N THR A 5 -0.90 -20.45 24.09
CA THR A 5 -1.67 -21.63 23.67
C THR A 5 -3.17 -21.41 23.74
N LYS A 6 -3.66 -20.68 24.77
CA LYS A 6 -5.09 -20.33 24.90
C LYS A 6 -5.60 -19.43 23.77
N ARG A 7 -4.75 -18.54 23.23
CA ARG A 7 -5.11 -17.67 22.09
C ARG A 7 -5.19 -18.41 20.75
N LYS A 8 -4.42 -19.50 20.58
CA LYS A 8 -4.49 -20.36 19.38
C LYS A 8 -5.75 -21.23 19.38
N ILE A 9 -6.11 -21.82 20.53
CA ILE A 9 -7.31 -22.67 20.67
C ILE A 9 -8.60 -21.85 20.48
N ARG A 10 -8.66 -20.62 21.02
CA ARG A 10 -9.85 -19.75 20.85
C ARG A 10 -10.06 -19.32 19.40
N ARG A 11 -8.98 -19.05 18.65
CA ARG A 11 -9.05 -18.74 17.20
C ARG A 11 -9.42 -19.96 16.36
N PHE A 12 -9.03 -21.16 16.79
CA PHE A 12 -9.45 -22.40 16.14
C PHE A 12 -10.96 -22.62 16.33
N LEU A 13 -11.45 -22.58 17.58
CA LEU A 13 -12.88 -22.77 17.89
C LEU A 13 -13.80 -21.78 17.17
N LEU A 14 -13.41 -20.49 17.07
CA LEU A 14 -14.17 -19.48 16.34
C LEU A 14 -14.31 -19.75 14.82
N ARG A 15 -13.42 -20.57 14.23
CA ARG A 15 -13.50 -20.96 12.82
C ARG A 15 -14.35 -22.21 12.58
N VAL A 16 -14.47 -23.11 13.55
CA VAL A 16 -15.20 -24.39 13.37
C VAL A 16 -16.69 -24.26 13.72
N ILE A 17 -17.05 -23.39 14.67
CA ILE A 17 -18.44 -23.16 15.10
C ILE A 17 -19.39 -22.77 13.94
N PRO A 18 -19.05 -21.85 13.02
CA PRO A 18 -19.96 -21.50 11.93
C PRO A 18 -20.21 -22.67 10.95
N ILE A 19 -19.24 -23.58 10.79
CA ILE A 19 -19.37 -24.75 9.90
C ILE A 19 -20.42 -25.73 10.47
N GLY A 20 -20.39 -25.97 11.78
CA GLY A 20 -21.37 -26.86 12.44
C GLY A 20 -22.81 -26.33 12.35
N ILE A 21 -23.00 -25.01 12.47
CA ILE A 21 -24.31 -24.36 12.38
C ILE A 21 -24.86 -24.45 10.94
N VAL A 22 -24.03 -24.23 9.93
CA VAL A 22 -24.43 -24.34 8.51
C VAL A 22 -24.85 -25.78 8.17
N ILE A 23 -24.12 -26.79 8.66
CA ILE A 23 -24.48 -28.20 8.48
C ILE A 23 -25.81 -28.52 9.16
N ALA A 24 -26.04 -28.04 10.38
CA ALA A 24 -27.29 -28.26 11.10
C ALA A 24 -28.49 -27.62 10.38
N ILE A 25 -28.35 -26.39 9.88
CA ILE A 25 -29.41 -25.70 9.12
C ILE A 25 -29.71 -26.43 7.81
N ALA A 26 -28.69 -26.91 7.10
CA ALA A 26 -28.86 -27.66 5.85
C ALA A 26 -29.57 -29.00 6.06
N LEU A 27 -29.29 -29.69 7.18
CA LEU A 27 -29.99 -30.92 7.56
C LEU A 27 -31.47 -30.68 7.89
N VAL A 28 -31.76 -29.63 8.67
CA VAL A 28 -33.14 -29.26 9.03
C VAL A 28 -33.94 -28.81 7.81
N ALA A 29 -33.34 -28.02 6.91
CA ALA A 29 -33.98 -27.60 5.67
C ALA A 29 -34.18 -28.80 4.71
N GLY A 30 -33.20 -29.68 4.56
CA GLY A 30 -33.31 -30.88 3.73
C GLY A 30 -34.45 -31.79 4.17
N ALA A 31 -34.60 -31.99 5.49
CA ALA A 31 -35.71 -32.76 6.06
C ALA A 31 -37.09 -32.12 5.80
N ARG A 32 -37.17 -30.79 5.79
CA ARG A 32 -38.43 -30.06 5.60
C ARG A 32 -38.88 -29.98 4.15
N TYR A 33 -37.96 -30.01 3.19
CA TYR A 33 -38.24 -29.89 1.76
C TYR A 33 -38.15 -31.21 0.98
N GLY A 34 -38.00 -32.34 1.66
CA GLY A 34 -37.98 -33.67 1.01
C GLY A 34 -36.72 -33.95 0.18
N ILE A 35 -35.61 -33.26 0.48
CA ILE A 35 -34.34 -33.47 -0.21
C ILE A 35 -33.72 -34.78 0.29
N ASN A 36 -33.44 -35.70 -0.63
CA ASN A 36 -32.86 -37.00 -0.31
C ASN A 36 -31.48 -36.82 0.37
N LEU A 37 -31.25 -37.50 1.50
CA LEU A 37 -30.01 -37.37 2.27
C LEU A 37 -28.75 -37.69 1.44
N GLY A 38 -28.90 -38.56 0.43
CA GLY A 38 -27.81 -38.92 -0.50
C GLY A 38 -27.34 -37.78 -1.41
N THR A 39 -28.21 -36.83 -1.79
CA THR A 39 -27.81 -35.65 -2.57
C THR A 39 -27.18 -34.56 -1.69
N LEU A 40 -27.53 -34.51 -0.41
CA LEU A 40 -26.90 -33.61 0.57
C LEU A 40 -25.43 -33.99 0.84
N LEU A 41 -25.12 -35.28 0.88
CA LEU A 41 -23.76 -35.80 1.09
C LEU A 41 -22.78 -35.55 -0.07
N THR A 42 -23.25 -35.31 -1.29
CA THR A 42 -22.38 -35.01 -2.45
C THR A 42 -22.14 -33.51 -2.66
N VAL A 43 -23.06 -32.64 -2.22
CA VAL A 43 -22.97 -31.18 -2.40
C VAL A 43 -22.15 -30.49 -1.30
N ILE A 44 -22.16 -31.02 -0.07
CA ILE A 44 -21.34 -30.52 1.05
C ILE A 44 -19.83 -30.58 0.78
N PRO A 45 -19.23 -31.70 0.27
CA PRO A 45 -17.80 -31.74 0.00
C PRO A 45 -17.39 -30.78 -1.12
N ALA A 46 -18.22 -30.59 -2.16
CA ALA A 46 -17.90 -29.68 -3.26
C ALA A 46 -17.87 -28.21 -2.79
N SER A 47 -18.80 -27.80 -1.95
CA SER A 47 -18.84 -26.44 -1.40
C SER A 47 -17.74 -26.19 -0.36
N ALA A 48 -17.43 -27.17 0.50
CA ALA A 48 -16.28 -27.10 1.40
C ALA A 48 -14.95 -27.05 0.63
N LEU A 49 -14.83 -27.80 -0.47
CA LEU A 49 -13.68 -27.76 -1.36
C LEU A 49 -13.57 -26.39 -2.04
N LEU A 50 -14.67 -25.80 -2.50
CA LEU A 50 -14.68 -24.46 -3.10
C LEU A 50 -14.29 -23.37 -2.08
N VAL A 51 -14.75 -23.46 -0.83
CA VAL A 51 -14.35 -22.53 0.25
C VAL A 51 -12.87 -22.72 0.61
N ALA A 52 -12.39 -23.96 0.67
CA ALA A 52 -10.98 -24.25 0.91
C ALA A 52 -10.10 -23.75 -0.23
N LEU A 53 -10.48 -24.02 -1.48
CA LEU A 53 -9.79 -23.55 -2.68
C LEU A 53 -9.80 -22.03 -2.78
N TRP A 54 -10.92 -21.38 -2.45
CA TRP A 54 -11.00 -19.91 -2.38
C TRP A 54 -10.14 -19.35 -1.24
N SER A 55 -10.09 -20.01 -0.08
CA SER A 55 -9.22 -19.65 1.05
C SER A 55 -7.74 -19.86 0.76
N LEU A 56 -7.38 -20.86 -0.06
CA LEU A 56 -6.00 -21.09 -0.52
C LEU A 56 -5.62 -20.07 -1.61
N ALA A 57 -6.51 -19.78 -2.55
CA ALA A 57 -6.29 -18.80 -3.61
C ALA A 57 -6.19 -17.36 -3.07
N SER A 58 -6.96 -17.03 -2.02
CA SER A 58 -6.88 -15.73 -1.33
C SER A 58 -5.72 -15.61 -0.33
N GLY A 59 -4.97 -16.70 -0.10
CA GLY A 59 -3.93 -16.80 0.93
C GLY A 59 -2.52 -16.40 0.48
N ARG A 60 -2.31 -16.06 -0.79
CA ARG A 60 -0.99 -15.62 -1.25
C ARG A 60 -0.71 -14.20 -0.73
N SER A 61 0.38 -14.05 0.02
CA SER A 61 0.91 -12.72 0.31
C SER A 61 1.36 -12.07 -1.00
N PRO A 62 0.92 -10.84 -1.30
CA PRO A 62 1.40 -10.12 -2.47
C PRO A 62 2.92 -9.95 -2.39
N ARG A 63 3.56 -9.91 -3.56
CA ARG A 63 5.00 -9.66 -3.65
C ARG A 63 5.31 -8.19 -3.41
N LYS A 64 6.57 -7.90 -3.05
CA LYS A 64 7.08 -6.52 -2.94
C LYS A 64 6.70 -5.68 -4.15
N ASP A 65 6.97 -6.18 -5.36
CA ASP A 65 6.73 -5.42 -6.60
C ASP A 65 5.24 -5.14 -6.83
N GLU A 66 4.35 -6.06 -6.46
CA GLU A 66 2.89 -5.89 -6.60
C GLU A 66 2.37 -4.79 -5.66
N ILE A 67 2.94 -4.69 -4.44
CA ILE A 67 2.62 -3.62 -3.50
C ILE A 67 3.15 -2.28 -4.00
N LEU A 68 4.40 -2.24 -4.47
CA LEU A 68 5.00 -1.03 -5.01
C LEU A 68 4.25 -0.53 -6.24
N GLU A 69 3.87 -1.43 -7.15
CA GLU A 69 3.03 -1.12 -8.31
C GLU A 69 1.68 -0.55 -7.88
N THR A 70 1.06 -1.11 -6.84
CA THR A 70 -0.18 -0.56 -6.25
C THR A 70 0.02 0.87 -5.79
N VAL A 71 1.14 1.17 -5.11
CA VAL A 71 1.44 2.54 -4.63
C VAL A 71 1.66 3.49 -5.82
N TYR A 72 2.53 3.14 -6.76
CA TYR A 72 2.92 4.04 -7.86
C TYR A 72 1.85 4.22 -8.93
N SER A 73 0.92 3.27 -9.08
CA SER A 73 -0.22 3.37 -10.00
C SER A 73 -1.46 4.01 -9.39
N SER A 74 -1.50 4.18 -8.05
CA SER A 74 -2.63 4.79 -7.36
C SER A 74 -2.75 6.29 -7.63
N SER A 75 -3.97 6.81 -7.48
CA SER A 75 -4.22 8.24 -7.52
C SER A 75 -4.07 8.86 -6.11
N PRO A 76 -3.52 10.09 -5.97
CA PRO A 76 -3.34 10.71 -4.65
C PRO A 76 -4.60 10.82 -3.79
N ASP A 77 -5.77 11.00 -4.42
CA ASP A 77 -7.08 11.07 -3.76
C ASP A 77 -7.59 9.71 -3.25
N GLU A 78 -6.93 8.61 -3.61
CA GLU A 78 -7.22 7.26 -3.09
C GLU A 78 -6.54 6.97 -1.76
N TRP A 79 -5.80 7.95 -1.22
CA TRP A 79 -5.15 7.86 0.07
C TRP A 79 -5.89 8.69 1.11
N GLU A 80 -5.93 8.18 2.33
CA GLU A 80 -6.41 8.90 3.51
C GLU A 80 -5.22 9.21 4.40
N TYR A 81 -5.06 10.47 4.80
CA TYR A 81 -3.99 10.91 5.67
C TYR A 81 -4.49 11.17 7.08
N LYS A 82 -3.83 10.56 8.07
CA LYS A 82 -4.07 10.79 9.49
C LYS A 82 -2.92 11.60 10.07
N ASP A 83 -3.13 12.92 10.11
CA ASP A 83 -2.12 13.92 10.51
C ASP A 83 -1.47 13.62 11.87
N SER A 84 -2.27 13.25 12.87
CA SER A 84 -1.79 12.95 14.23
C SER A 84 -0.79 11.79 14.31
N GLU A 85 -0.72 10.94 13.28
CA GLU A 85 0.14 9.75 13.25
C GLU A 85 1.15 9.77 12.11
N GLY A 86 1.05 10.73 11.17
CA GLY A 86 1.89 10.73 9.98
C GLY A 86 1.63 9.53 9.04
N ILE A 87 0.44 8.93 9.11
CA ILE A 87 0.10 7.70 8.38
C ILE A 87 -0.79 8.00 7.18
N TYR A 88 -0.43 7.45 6.03
CA TYR A 88 -1.23 7.44 4.81
C TYR A 88 -1.76 6.03 4.58
N THR A 89 -3.07 5.86 4.51
CA THR A 89 -3.71 4.56 4.28
C THR A 89 -4.36 4.52 2.91
N TYR A 90 -4.10 3.45 2.14
CA TYR A 90 -4.72 3.28 0.84
C TYR A 90 -6.17 2.82 0.99
N LYS A 91 -7.14 3.60 0.46
CA LYS A 91 -8.58 3.40 0.71
C LYS A 91 -9.10 2.05 0.19
N LYS A 92 -8.55 1.54 -0.92
CA LYS A 92 -8.97 0.26 -1.52
C LYS A 92 -8.37 -0.96 -0.82
N ASN A 93 -7.26 -0.79 -0.11
CA ASN A 93 -6.62 -1.84 0.66
C ASN A 93 -5.88 -1.26 1.86
N THR A 94 -6.51 -1.31 3.03
CA THR A 94 -5.97 -0.75 4.28
C THR A 94 -4.74 -1.50 4.81
N ASP A 95 -4.41 -2.66 4.24
CA ASP A 95 -3.16 -3.34 4.56
C ASP A 95 -1.95 -2.58 3.98
N VAL A 96 -2.13 -1.73 2.96
CA VAL A 96 -1.07 -0.89 2.37
C VAL A 96 -1.10 0.49 3.02
N ARG A 97 0.04 0.89 3.60
CA ARG A 97 0.18 2.22 4.20
C ARG A 97 1.57 2.81 4.00
N LEU A 98 1.64 4.13 4.04
CA LEU A 98 2.89 4.89 4.12
C LEU A 98 2.99 5.49 5.52
N GLU A 99 4.18 5.51 6.08
CA GLU A 99 4.46 6.15 7.37
C GLU A 99 5.61 7.15 7.18
N ASP A 100 5.37 8.41 7.54
CA ASP A 100 6.44 9.41 7.68
C ASP A 100 7.24 9.11 8.96
N GLU A 101 8.55 9.25 8.87
CA GLU A 101 9.45 9.13 10.02
C GLU A 101 9.07 10.14 11.12
N ASP A 102 9.30 9.79 12.39
CA ASP A 102 9.02 10.69 13.49
C ASP A 102 9.74 12.03 13.31
N TYR A 103 9.05 13.12 13.66
CA TYR A 103 9.55 14.48 13.48
C TYR A 103 10.87 14.73 14.20
N GLN A 104 11.07 14.09 15.36
CA GLN A 104 12.30 14.21 16.14
C GLN A 104 13.52 13.52 15.49
N SER A 105 13.28 12.60 14.57
CA SER A 105 14.33 11.83 13.89
C SER A 105 14.82 12.47 12.59
N ARG A 106 14.28 13.65 12.23
CA ARG A 106 14.70 14.38 11.04
C ARG A 106 16.16 14.83 11.18
N MET A 107 16.87 14.85 10.05
CA MET A 107 18.24 15.34 9.98
C MET A 107 18.28 16.62 9.15
N ASP A 108 19.13 17.56 9.52
CA ASP A 108 19.37 18.76 8.70
C ASP A 108 19.81 18.35 7.29
N PHE A 109 19.33 19.08 6.29
CA PHE A 109 19.64 18.83 4.90
C PHE A 109 19.89 20.16 4.20
N ASP A 110 21.07 20.26 3.58
CA ASP A 110 21.57 21.49 2.96
C ASP A 110 22.16 21.12 1.60
N GLU A 111 21.50 21.58 0.53
CA GLU A 111 21.90 21.35 -0.86
C GLU A 111 21.57 22.61 -1.68
N PRO A 112 22.34 22.93 -2.74
CA PRO A 112 22.17 24.17 -3.52
C PRO A 112 20.73 24.45 -3.97
N TRP A 113 20.00 23.42 -4.40
CA TRP A 113 18.63 23.55 -4.91
C TRP A 113 17.60 23.94 -3.84
N VAL A 114 17.88 23.65 -2.56
CA VAL A 114 17.00 24.02 -1.45
C VAL A 114 16.99 25.54 -1.24
N HIS A 115 18.10 26.23 -1.55
CA HIS A 115 18.20 27.69 -1.42
C HIS A 115 17.39 28.45 -2.47
N ASN A 116 16.78 27.76 -3.45
CA ASN A 116 15.86 28.38 -4.38
C ASN A 116 14.47 28.64 -3.77
N TYR A 117 14.16 28.00 -2.64
CA TYR A 117 12.91 28.22 -1.93
C TYR A 117 12.94 29.47 -1.06
N SER A 118 11.74 29.99 -0.74
CA SER A 118 11.59 31.16 0.13
C SER A 118 12.25 30.98 1.50
N ASN A 119 12.17 29.76 2.06
CA ASN A 119 12.96 29.36 3.22
C ASN A 119 13.85 28.17 2.86
N SER A 120 15.16 28.35 3.01
CA SER A 120 16.18 27.33 2.71
C SER A 120 16.36 26.26 3.79
N THR A 121 15.57 26.30 4.87
CA THR A 121 15.62 25.27 5.91
C THR A 121 14.98 24.00 5.38
N ALA A 122 15.77 22.93 5.25
CA ALA A 122 15.27 21.62 4.87
C ALA A 122 15.76 20.52 5.80
N TYR A 123 14.99 19.44 5.81
CA TYR A 123 15.29 18.26 6.59
C TYR A 123 15.14 17.00 5.77
N ARG A 124 16.11 16.10 5.89
CA ARG A 124 16.03 14.73 5.36
C ARG A 124 15.20 13.88 6.30
N ARG A 125 14.25 13.14 5.72
CA ARG A 125 13.36 12.20 6.41
C ARG A 125 13.21 10.92 5.62
N SER A 126 12.68 9.90 6.29
CA SER A 126 12.32 8.63 5.69
C SER A 126 10.81 8.51 5.51
N LEU A 127 10.40 7.97 4.37
CA LEU A 127 9.04 7.52 4.10
C LEU A 127 9.05 6.00 3.97
N TYR A 128 8.31 5.32 4.84
CA TYR A 128 8.26 3.88 4.88
C TYR A 128 7.01 3.35 4.19
N ILE A 129 7.16 2.35 3.33
CA ILE A 129 6.05 1.68 2.65
C ILE A 129 5.83 0.34 3.35
N TYR A 130 4.63 0.13 3.88
CA TYR A 130 4.25 -1.08 4.60
C TYR A 130 3.16 -1.86 3.89
N HIS A 131 3.22 -3.18 4.02
CA HIS A 131 2.09 -4.07 3.84
C HIS A 131 1.88 -4.85 5.14
N ARG A 132 0.73 -4.61 5.79
CA ARG A 132 0.44 -5.07 7.16
C ARG A 132 1.53 -4.63 8.14
N SER A 133 2.28 -5.57 8.70
CA SER A 133 3.37 -5.30 9.63
C SER A 133 4.76 -5.42 8.99
N SER A 134 4.82 -5.65 7.67
CA SER A 134 6.07 -5.87 6.96
C SER A 134 6.49 -4.60 6.23
N LEU A 135 7.71 -4.14 6.48
CA LEU A 135 8.35 -3.08 5.71
C LEU A 135 8.64 -3.61 4.30
N ILE A 136 8.10 -2.94 3.30
CA ILE A 136 8.27 -3.28 1.88
C ILE A 136 9.41 -2.48 1.27
N ASP A 137 9.44 -1.18 1.54
CA ASP A 137 10.47 -0.28 1.01
C ASP A 137 10.63 0.96 1.90
N LYS A 138 11.78 1.63 1.76
CA LYS A 138 12.10 2.89 2.43
C LYS A 138 12.55 3.88 1.37
N LYS A 139 11.93 5.06 1.35
CA LYS A 139 12.30 6.18 0.47
C LYS A 139 12.80 7.35 1.29
N THR A 140 13.77 8.07 0.74
CA THR A 140 14.24 9.32 1.35
C THR A 140 13.43 10.48 0.76
N ILE A 141 12.89 11.32 1.63
CA ILE A 141 12.18 12.54 1.25
C ILE A 141 12.81 13.74 1.96
N ILE A 142 12.72 14.89 1.33
CA ILE A 142 13.20 16.18 1.82
C ILE A 142 11.99 17.02 2.17
N GLN A 143 11.89 17.37 3.46
CA GLN A 143 10.94 18.35 3.96
C GLN A 143 11.57 19.73 3.77
N ALA A 144 11.01 20.56 2.88
CA ALA A 144 11.56 21.87 2.53
C ALA A 144 10.53 22.99 2.74
N ASP A 145 10.99 24.24 2.66
CA ASP A 145 10.20 25.48 2.78
C ASP A 145 9.29 25.46 4.02
N GLU A 146 9.88 25.33 5.22
CA GLU A 146 9.12 25.28 6.49
C GLU A 146 8.03 24.20 6.53
N THR A 147 8.32 23.01 6.02
CA THR A 147 7.39 21.87 5.98
C THR A 147 6.26 22.00 4.96
N ARG A 148 6.32 23.00 4.07
CA ARG A 148 5.28 23.23 3.04
C ARG A 148 5.34 22.23 1.89
N VAL A 149 6.45 21.52 1.73
CA VAL A 149 6.59 20.49 0.70
C VAL A 149 7.47 19.34 1.15
N PHE A 150 7.14 18.14 0.66
CA PHE A 150 7.92 16.92 0.82
C PHE A 150 8.33 16.40 -0.56
N ILE A 151 9.62 16.41 -0.86
CA ILE A 151 10.15 16.08 -2.19
C ILE A 151 10.99 14.80 -2.09
N PRO A 152 10.72 13.75 -2.88
CA PRO A 152 11.64 12.61 -2.96
C PRO A 152 13.05 13.08 -3.26
N LEU A 153 14.06 12.53 -2.59
CA LEU A 153 15.45 12.95 -2.78
C LEU A 153 15.85 12.83 -4.25
N PRO A 154 16.14 13.94 -4.95
CA PRO A 154 16.56 13.88 -6.34
C PRO A 154 17.97 13.29 -6.45
N THR A 155 18.30 12.82 -7.65
CA THR A 155 19.68 12.41 -7.97
C THR A 155 20.57 13.67 -7.99
N VAL A 156 21.67 13.63 -7.23
CA VAL A 156 22.54 14.80 -7.00
C VAL A 156 23.13 15.37 -8.30
N SER A 157 23.38 14.54 -9.31
CA SER A 157 24.05 14.96 -10.54
C SER A 157 23.18 15.78 -11.50
N ASP A 158 21.88 15.52 -11.55
CA ASP A 158 20.98 16.08 -12.57
C ASP A 158 19.65 16.63 -12.01
N LEU A 159 19.49 16.59 -10.68
CA LEU A 159 18.26 16.97 -9.98
C LEU A 159 17.02 16.29 -10.56
N THR A 160 17.14 15.02 -10.93
CA THR A 160 16.01 14.24 -11.44
C THR A 160 15.40 13.34 -10.39
N ILE A 161 14.07 13.18 -10.47
CA ILE A 161 13.32 12.12 -9.78
C ILE A 161 12.63 11.21 -10.79
N THR A 162 12.45 9.95 -10.45
CA THR A 162 11.69 9.00 -11.29
C THR A 162 10.20 9.30 -11.27
N GLN A 163 9.45 8.74 -12.22
CA GLN A 163 7.98 8.84 -12.22
C GLN A 163 7.35 8.26 -10.95
N ASP A 164 7.91 7.16 -10.43
CA ASP A 164 7.42 6.47 -9.23
C ASP A 164 7.65 7.32 -7.96
N GLU A 165 8.82 7.97 -7.88
CA GLU A 165 9.11 8.96 -6.84
C GLU A 165 8.20 10.17 -6.95
N ASN A 166 8.00 10.69 -8.16
CA ASN A 166 7.07 11.78 -8.39
C ASN A 166 5.65 11.41 -7.93
N LYS A 167 5.21 10.16 -8.15
CA LYS A 167 3.93 9.65 -7.66
C LYS A 167 3.85 9.62 -6.13
N LEU A 168 4.92 9.20 -5.45
CA LEU A 168 5.00 9.31 -3.99
C LEU A 168 4.90 10.76 -3.50
N GLY A 169 5.64 11.67 -4.13
CA GLY A 169 5.57 13.09 -3.80
C GLY A 169 4.15 13.64 -3.96
N GLN A 170 3.46 13.29 -5.04
CA GLN A 170 2.05 13.64 -5.23
C GLN A 170 1.15 13.11 -4.11
N ILE A 171 1.29 11.83 -3.71
CA ILE A 171 0.49 11.23 -2.62
C ILE A 171 0.72 11.96 -1.30
N VAL A 172 1.98 12.18 -0.93
CA VAL A 172 2.36 12.76 0.36
C VAL A 172 1.90 14.21 0.49
N ASN A 173 1.96 14.99 -0.59
CA ASN A 173 1.58 16.40 -0.59
C ASN A 173 0.09 16.65 -0.88
N TYR A 174 -0.67 15.66 -1.38
CA TYR A 174 -2.08 15.84 -1.73
C TYR A 174 -2.99 16.09 -0.51
N ASN A 175 -2.81 15.31 0.55
CA ASN A 175 -3.70 15.34 1.72
C ASN A 175 -3.16 16.11 2.93
N LYS A 176 -1.90 16.58 2.88
CA LYS A 176 -1.37 17.42 3.97
C LYS A 176 -2.09 18.76 3.93
N ARG A 177 -2.81 19.07 5.01
CA ARG A 177 -3.48 20.36 5.21
C ARG A 177 -2.45 21.43 5.50
N ILE A 178 -1.69 21.80 4.48
CA ILE A 178 -0.82 22.96 4.52
C ILE A 178 -1.66 24.09 3.95
N ASP A 179 -2.13 24.96 4.83
CA ASP A 179 -3.01 26.11 4.62
C ASP A 179 -3.27 26.48 3.14
N GLY A 180 -4.52 26.34 2.70
CA GLY A 180 -4.97 26.70 1.36
C GLY A 180 -6.28 26.00 0.93
N PRO A 181 -6.97 26.48 -0.11
CA PRO A 181 -8.12 25.80 -0.70
C PRO A 181 -7.74 24.41 -1.21
N ARG A 182 -8.58 23.39 -0.96
CA ARG A 182 -8.34 21.96 -1.25
C ARG A 182 -8.05 21.59 -2.72
N GLY A 183 -8.02 22.57 -3.63
CA GLY A 183 -8.05 22.35 -5.08
C GLY A 183 -6.71 22.31 -5.80
N ASN A 184 -5.59 22.74 -5.20
CA ASN A 184 -4.34 22.94 -5.96
C ASN A 184 -3.10 22.17 -5.44
N HIS A 185 -3.26 21.21 -4.53
CA HIS A 185 -2.11 20.56 -3.86
C HIS A 185 -1.09 19.94 -4.83
N ILE A 186 -1.55 19.32 -5.92
CA ILE A 186 -0.65 18.76 -6.95
C ILE A 186 0.08 19.84 -7.73
N GLN A 187 -0.62 20.89 -8.17
CA GLN A 187 -0.01 22.01 -8.89
C GLN A 187 0.99 22.77 -8.00
N ARG A 188 0.70 22.85 -6.69
CA ARG A 188 1.62 23.43 -5.71
C ARG A 188 2.88 22.58 -5.58
N TYR A 189 2.73 21.26 -5.47
CA TYR A 189 3.87 20.35 -5.45
C TYR A 189 4.72 20.44 -6.74
N GLU A 190 4.08 20.47 -7.91
CA GLU A 190 4.78 20.64 -9.20
C GLU A 190 5.52 21.98 -9.29
N ARG A 191 4.95 23.06 -8.74
CA ARG A 191 5.64 24.35 -8.64
C ARG A 191 6.89 24.26 -7.77
N TYR A 192 6.85 23.53 -6.65
CA TYR A 192 8.05 23.34 -5.82
C TYR A 192 9.13 22.50 -6.51
N LEU A 193 8.75 21.58 -7.40
CA LEU A 193 9.73 20.91 -8.25
C LEU A 193 10.40 21.91 -9.20
N ASP A 194 9.60 22.75 -9.86
CA ASP A 194 10.08 23.79 -10.79
C ASP A 194 10.99 24.82 -10.09
N GLU A 195 10.58 25.35 -8.93
CA GLU A 195 11.37 26.27 -8.11
C GLU A 195 12.69 25.64 -7.66
N GLY A 196 12.69 24.35 -7.31
CA GLY A 196 13.90 23.60 -6.96
C GLY A 196 14.77 23.23 -8.17
N GLY A 197 14.32 23.48 -9.40
CA GLY A 197 14.98 23.00 -10.62
C GLY A 197 14.97 21.47 -10.76
N ILE A 198 14.02 20.79 -10.10
CA ILE A 198 13.90 19.34 -10.07
C ILE A 198 13.03 18.88 -11.23
N THR A 199 13.53 17.93 -12.02
CA THR A 199 12.82 17.41 -13.19
C THR A 199 12.37 15.97 -12.98
N VAL A 200 11.23 15.61 -13.59
CA VAL A 200 10.73 14.23 -13.55
C VAL A 200 11.21 13.49 -14.79
N GLN A 201 11.88 12.36 -14.60
CA GLN A 201 12.36 11.54 -15.71
C GLN A 201 11.16 11.04 -16.53
N PRO A 202 11.19 11.20 -17.87
CA PRO A 202 10.14 10.67 -18.72
C PRO A 202 10.08 9.15 -18.58
N GLN A 203 8.88 8.58 -18.53
CA GLN A 203 8.73 7.12 -18.59
C GLN A 203 9.20 6.60 -19.96
N THR A 204 10.41 6.05 -20.01
CA THR A 204 10.90 5.34 -21.18
C THR A 204 10.15 4.01 -21.35
N ARG A 205 9.81 3.68 -22.60
CA ARG A 205 9.16 2.40 -22.97
C ARG A 205 9.93 1.18 -22.45
N GLU A 206 11.23 1.31 -22.28
CA GLU A 206 12.12 0.27 -21.76
C GLU A 206 11.84 -0.07 -20.28
N ASN A 207 11.58 0.95 -19.44
CA ASN A 207 11.23 0.76 -18.03
C ASN A 207 9.88 0.05 -17.87
N ARG A 208 8.89 0.36 -18.74
CA ARG A 208 7.63 -0.41 -18.80
C ARG A 208 7.84 -1.84 -19.26
N ASN A 209 8.72 -2.07 -20.22
CA ASN A 209 8.99 -3.41 -20.74
C ASN A 209 9.73 -4.30 -19.75
N ILE A 210 10.59 -3.73 -18.89
CA ILE A 210 11.25 -4.46 -17.79
C ILE A 210 10.21 -4.86 -16.73
N LEU A 211 9.36 -3.93 -16.29
CA LEU A 211 8.24 -4.24 -15.39
C LEU A 211 7.32 -5.30 -15.98
N ASN A 212 6.92 -5.15 -17.26
CA ASN A 212 6.07 -6.11 -17.95
C ASN A 212 6.73 -7.47 -18.17
N ARG A 213 8.06 -7.54 -18.39
CA ARG A 213 8.81 -8.80 -18.51
C ARG A 213 8.98 -9.51 -17.17
N VAL A 214 9.22 -8.78 -16.09
CA VAL A 214 9.23 -9.35 -14.73
C VAL A 214 7.84 -9.91 -14.38
N VAL A 215 6.78 -9.20 -14.75
CA VAL A 215 5.39 -9.64 -14.52
C VAL A 215 5.01 -10.84 -15.41
N SER A 216 5.40 -10.86 -16.68
CA SER A 216 5.08 -11.95 -17.62
C SER A 216 5.90 -13.21 -17.39
N GLY A 217 7.19 -13.08 -17.05
CA GLY A 217 8.06 -14.20 -16.69
C GLY A 217 7.60 -14.94 -15.42
N VAL A 218 6.86 -14.27 -14.54
CA VAL A 218 6.25 -14.93 -13.38
C VAL A 218 4.96 -15.65 -13.75
N LYS A 219 4.16 -15.10 -14.68
CA LYS A 219 2.94 -15.77 -15.15
C LYS A 219 3.26 -17.08 -15.88
N SER A 220 4.38 -17.17 -16.60
CA SER A 220 4.78 -18.39 -17.31
C SER A 220 5.29 -19.52 -16.39
N VAL A 221 5.79 -19.19 -15.20
CA VAL A 221 6.24 -20.19 -14.20
C VAL A 221 5.05 -20.79 -13.42
N ILE A 222 3.92 -20.10 -13.39
CA ILE A 222 2.69 -20.54 -12.70
C ILE A 222 1.80 -21.40 -13.62
N SER A 223 2.10 -21.45 -14.92
CA SER A 223 1.35 -22.22 -15.93
C SER A 223 1.99 -23.56 -16.31
N VAL A 224 2.84 -24.15 -15.46
CA VAL A 224 3.43 -25.50 -15.64
C VAL A 224 2.93 -26.44 -14.56
#